data_AF-A0A7C1XJ72-F1
#
_entry.id   AF-A0A7C1XJ72-F1
#
_cell.length_a   1.000
_cell.length_b   1.000
_cell.length_c   1.000
_cell.angle_alpha   90.00
_cell.angle_beta   90.00
_cell.angle_gamma   90.00
#
_symmetry.space_group_name_H-M   'P 1'
#
loop_
_entity.id
_entity.type
_entity.pdbx_description
1 polymer ?
#
loop_
_entity_poly.entity_id
_entity_poly.type
_entity_poly.pdbx_seq_one_letter_code
_entity_poly.pdbx_strand_id
1 'polypeptide(L)'
;MFSAQEPVPGSWYVNRTGKLMKVRLLLYQGRRRRALLIEYLEGHRQIIGIDDWYCLQLNRRDMALEAAVRGAAAGLPKPEPSGEETR
;
A
#
# COMPACT_ATOMS: atom_id res chain seq x y z
N MET A 1 -4.52 -4.18 -11.98
CA MET A 1 -5.84 -3.80 -12.54
C MET A 1 -6.67 -3.19 -11.42
N PHE A 2 -7.46 -2.14 -11.66
CA PHE A 2 -8.30 -1.52 -10.63
C PHE A 2 -9.61 -2.30 -10.48
N SER A 3 -9.93 -2.75 -9.27
CA SER A 3 -11.13 -3.51 -8.97
C SER A 3 -11.72 -3.11 -7.61
N ALA A 4 -12.90 -3.63 -7.28
CA ALA A 4 -13.33 -3.66 -5.89
C ALA A 4 -12.28 -4.46 -5.10
N GLN A 5 -11.79 -3.88 -4.01
CA GLN A 5 -10.76 -4.48 -3.17
C GLN A 5 -11.29 -4.64 -1.76
N GLU A 6 -10.91 -5.74 -1.11
CA GLU A 6 -11.20 -5.91 0.30
C GLU A 6 -10.36 -4.91 1.13
N PRO A 7 -10.95 -4.13 2.05
CA PRO A 7 -10.19 -3.21 2.88
C PRO A 7 -9.42 -3.98 3.95
N VAL A 8 -8.11 -3.80 3.98
CA VAL A 8 -7.21 -4.44 4.95
C VAL A 8 -6.46 -3.35 5.73
N PRO A 9 -6.68 -3.23 7.06
CA PRO A 9 -5.92 -2.31 7.89
C PRO A 9 -4.41 -2.42 7.69
N GLY A 10 -3.73 -1.29 7.63
CA GLY A 10 -2.29 -1.21 7.36
C GLY A 10 -1.91 -1.24 5.89
N SER A 11 -2.80 -1.68 4.99
CA SER A 11 -2.52 -1.76 3.56
C SER A 11 -2.74 -0.42 2.84
N TRP A 12 -1.96 -0.21 1.78
CA TRP A 12 -2.05 0.95 0.91
C TRP A 12 -2.83 0.62 -0.36
N TYR A 13 -3.61 1.58 -0.81
CA TYR A 13 -4.42 1.47 -2.02
C TYR A 13 -4.25 2.74 -2.84
N VAL A 14 -4.28 2.57 -4.16
CA VAL A 14 -4.32 3.67 -5.11
C VAL A 14 -5.64 3.59 -5.87
N ASN A 15 -6.32 4.72 -6.05
CA ASN A 15 -7.50 4.81 -6.91
C ASN A 15 -7.11 5.19 -8.34
N ARG A 16 -8.11 5.28 -9.23
CA ARG A 16 -7.87 5.65 -10.65
C ARG A 16 -7.29 7.04 -10.85
N THR A 17 -7.47 7.96 -9.90
CA THR A 17 -6.89 9.31 -9.97
C THR A 17 -5.45 9.36 -9.46
N GLY A 18 -4.86 8.22 -9.07
CA GLY A 18 -3.50 8.15 -8.52
C GLY A 18 -3.38 8.55 -7.05
N LYS A 19 -4.50 8.85 -6.36
CA LYS A 19 -4.46 9.19 -4.94
C LYS A 19 -4.19 7.95 -4.09
N LEU A 20 -3.18 8.05 -3.24
CA LEU A 20 -2.77 6.99 -2.32
C LEU A 20 -3.47 7.15 -0.97
N MET A 21 -4.05 6.05 -0.48
CA MET A 21 -4.77 6.01 0.79
C MET A 21 -4.45 4.74 1.56
N LYS A 22 -4.31 4.86 2.87
CA LYS A 22 -4.07 3.76 3.80
C LYS A 22 -5.32 3.47 4.59
N VAL A 23 -5.71 2.20 4.70
CA VAL A 23 -6.76 1.79 5.64
C VAL A 23 -6.15 1.80 7.03
N ARG A 24 -6.71 2.59 7.94
CA ARG A 24 -6.26 2.67 9.34
C ARG A 24 -7.09 1.78 10.24
N LEU A 25 -8.41 1.79 10.06
CA LEU A 25 -9.35 1.07 10.92
C LEU A 25 -10.54 0.57 10.10
N LEU A 26 -11.13 -0.54 10.55
CA LEU A 26 -12.43 -1.04 10.09
C LEU A 26 -13.44 -0.90 11.23
N LEU A 27 -14.60 -0.34 10.93
CA LEU A 27 -15.72 -0.25 11.86
C LEU A 27 -16.71 -1.38 11.59
N TYR A 28 -17.00 -2.15 12.63
CA TYR A 28 -17.95 -3.25 12.61
C TYR A 28 -19.19 -2.91 13.45
N GLN A 29 -20.36 -3.32 12.96
CA GLN A 29 -21.59 -3.40 13.73
C GLN A 29 -21.99 -4.87 13.77
N GLY A 30 -21.79 -5.51 14.93
CA GLY A 30 -21.84 -6.97 15.04
C GLY A 30 -20.82 -7.61 14.09
N ARG A 31 -21.28 -8.50 13.20
CA ARG A 31 -20.42 -9.19 12.21
C ARG A 31 -20.32 -8.47 10.86
N ARG A 32 -20.94 -7.30 10.70
CA ARG A 32 -20.97 -6.56 9.43
C ARG A 32 -20.04 -5.37 9.46
N ARG A 33 -19.20 -5.24 8.42
CA ARG A 33 -18.41 -4.03 8.17
C ARG A 33 -19.35 -2.91 7.74
N ARG A 34 -19.20 -1.74 8.36
CA ARG A 34 -20.06 -0.57 8.09
C ARG A 34 -19.31 0.58 7.46
N ALA A 35 -18.12 0.83 7.97
CA ALA A 35 -17.29 1.94 7.55
C ALA A 35 -15.83 1.62 7.79
N LEU A 36 -14.96 2.50 7.32
CA LEU A 36 -13.54 2.43 7.56
C LEU A 36 -12.94 3.82 7.65
N LEU A 37 -11.89 3.94 8.45
CA LEU A 37 -11.05 5.12 8.49
C LEU A 37 -9.94 4.96 7.47
N ILE A 38 -9.84 5.89 6.53
CA ILE A 38 -8.72 6.01 5.61
C ILE A 38 -7.88 7.24 5.94
N GLU A 39 -6.59 7.14 5.64
CA GLU A 39 -5.61 8.23 5.75
C GLU A 39 -4.93 8.40 4.40
N TYR A 40 -5.01 9.61 3.83
CA TYR A 40 -4.30 9.96 2.61
C TYR A 40 -2.82 10.20 2.91
N LEU A 41 -1.98 10.18 1.86
CA LEU A 41 -0.55 10.46 1.98
C LEU A 41 -0.24 11.82 2.63
N GLU A 42 -1.09 12.81 2.39
CA GLU A 42 -1.01 14.17 2.96
C GLU A 42 -1.40 14.22 4.46
N GLY A 43 -1.77 13.09 5.06
CA GLY A 43 -2.17 12.98 6.46
C GLY A 43 -3.65 13.25 6.73
N HIS A 44 -4.42 13.70 5.74
CA HIS A 44 -5.87 13.88 5.87
C HIS A 44 -6.58 12.54 6.14
N ARG A 45 -7.46 12.52 7.14
CA ARG A 45 -8.22 11.34 7.55
C ARG A 45 -9.71 11.52 7.30
N GLN A 46 -10.35 10.46 6.85
CA GLN A 46 -11.80 10.45 6.70
C GLN A 46 -12.40 9.08 6.95
N ILE A 47 -13.62 9.06 7.47
CA ILE A 47 -14.45 7.87 7.58
C ILE A 47 -15.30 7.79 6.31
N ILE A 48 -15.29 6.64 5.66
CA ILE A 48 -16.13 6.37 4.49
C ILE A 48 -16.97 5.12 4.72
N GLY A 49 -18.15 5.06 4.10
CA GLY A 49 -19.01 3.88 4.13
C GLY A 49 -18.36 2.69 3.43
N ILE A 50 -18.75 1.48 3.85
CA ILE A 50 -18.25 0.26 3.20
C ILE A 50 -18.67 0.18 1.71
N ASP A 51 -19.86 0.68 1.38
CA ASP A 51 -20.37 0.71 0.01
C ASP A 51 -19.56 1.70 -0.84
N ASP A 52 -19.29 2.90 -0.32
CA ASP A 52 -18.46 3.91 -0.98
C ASP A 52 -17.07 3.36 -1.32
N TRP A 53 -16.47 2.60 -0.40
CA TRP A 53 -15.17 1.97 -0.61
C TRP A 53 -15.13 1.03 -1.81
N TYR A 54 -16.16 0.20 -1.98
CA TYR A 54 -16.22 -0.71 -3.12
C TYR A 54 -16.44 0.02 -4.46
N CYS A 55 -16.94 1.26 -4.43
CA CYS A 55 -17.04 2.11 -5.61
C CYS A 55 -15.70 2.79 -6.01
N LEU A 56 -14.68 2.80 -5.15
CA LEU A 56 -13.45 3.55 -5.39
C LEU A 56 -12.53 2.97 -6.47
N GLN A 57 -12.79 1.74 -6.95
CA GLN A 57 -11.99 1.04 -7.97
C GLN A 57 -10.49 1.14 -7.69
N LEU A 58 -10.01 0.25 -6.83
CA LEU A 58 -8.70 0.35 -6.19
C LEU A 58 -7.73 -0.68 -6.74
N ASN A 59 -6.45 -0.34 -6.66
CA ASN A 59 -5.37 -1.30 -6.79
C ASN A 59 -4.60 -1.32 -5.47
N ARG A 60 -4.44 -2.51 -4.89
CA ARG A 60 -3.70 -2.68 -3.64
C ARG A 60 -2.20 -2.58 -3.93
N ARG A 61 -1.48 -1.84 -3.09
CA ARG A 61 -0.02 -1.73 -3.11
C ARG A 61 0.53 -2.43 -1.88
N ASP A 62 1.17 -3.57 -2.08
CA ASP A 62 1.91 -4.25 -1.01
C ASP A 62 3.27 -3.58 -0.82
N MET A 63 3.26 -2.45 -0.13
CA MET A 63 4.46 -1.68 0.20
C MET A 63 5.42 -2.46 1.12
N ALA A 64 4.94 -3.47 1.85
CA ALA A 64 5.79 -4.34 2.67
C ALA A 64 6.71 -5.22 1.81
N LEU A 65 6.20 -5.74 0.67
CA LEU A 65 7.01 -6.50 -0.28
C LEU A 65 8.03 -5.59 -0.97
N GLU A 66 7.61 -4.40 -1.42
CA GLU A 66 8.50 -3.43 -2.06
C GLU A 66 9.60 -2.93 -1.12
N ALA A 67 9.28 -2.68 0.16
CA ALA A 67 10.27 -2.30 1.17
C ALA A 67 11.22 -3.46 1.50
N ALA A 68 10.72 -4.71 1.58
CA ALA A 68 11.55 -5.89 1.80
C ALA A 68 12.49 -6.17 0.61
N VAL A 69 12.00 -6.03 -0.63
CA VAL A 69 12.81 -6.18 -1.85
C VAL A 69 13.87 -5.08 -1.94
N ARG A 70 13.52 -3.82 -1.65
CA ARG A 70 14.50 -2.71 -1.60
C ARG A 70 15.52 -2.87 -0.47
N GLY A 71 15.09 -3.36 0.69
CA GLY A 71 15.98 -3.67 1.81
C GLY A 71 16.95 -4.82 1.49
N ALA A 72 16.48 -5.87 0.81
CA ALA A 72 17.31 -6.98 0.36
C ALA A 72 18.31 -6.54 -0.73
N ALA A 73 17.89 -5.69 -1.67
CA ALA A 73 18.78 -5.13 -2.70
C ALA A 73 19.87 -4.21 -2.13
N ALA A 74 19.59 -3.50 -1.02
CA ALA A 74 20.58 -2.68 -0.33
C ALA A 74 21.62 -3.51 0.47
N GLY A 75 21.38 -4.82 0.67
CA GLY A 75 22.28 -5.74 1.36
C GLY A 75 23.15 -6.59 0.43
N LEU A 76 23.04 -6.42 -0.90
CA LEU A 76 23.95 -7.09 -1.84
C LEU A 76 25.32 -6.40 -1.79
N PRO A 77 26.43 -7.13 -1.54
CA PRO A 77 27.76 -6.54 -1.63
C PRO A 77 27.97 -6.02 -3.05
N LYS A 78 28.51 -4.80 -3.17
CA LYS A 78 28.94 -4.27 -4.48
C LYS A 78 29.90 -5.29 -5.11
N PRO A 79 29.80 -5.58 -6.41
CA PRO A 79 30.83 -6.37 -7.07
C PRO A 79 32.16 -5.64 -6.88
N GLU A 80 33.12 -6.31 -6.24
CA GLU A 80 34.47 -5.80 -6.14
C GLU A 80 34.99 -5.50 -7.55
N PRO A 81 35.65 -4.36 -7.78
CA PRO A 81 36.23 -4.09 -9.08
C PRO A 81 37.27 -5.20 -9.34
N SER A 82 37.03 -6.02 -10.37
CA SER A 82 38.05 -6.97 -10.83
C SER A 82 39.28 -6.15 -11.17
N GLY A 83 40.34 -6.34 -10.38
CA GLY A 83 41.63 -5.73 -10.63
C GLY A 83 42.09 -6.13 -12.03
N GLU A 84 41.92 -5.22 -12.98
CA GLU A 84 42.54 -5.30 -14.28
C GLU A 84 44.02 -4.96 -14.05
N GLU A 85 44.83 -6.02 -13.99
CA GLU A 85 46.29 -5.96 -13.89
C GLU A 85 46.82 -4.98 -14.92
N THR A 86 47.40 -3.88 -14.44
CA THR A 86 48.19 -2.99 -15.26
C THR A 86 49.55 -3.63 -15.48
N ARG A 87 49.72 -4.20 -16.68
CA ARG A 87 50.97 -4.42 -17.43
C ARG A 87 52.05 -5.34 -16.86
#